data_AF-F2R0R6-F1
#
_entry.id   AF-F2R0R6-F1
#
_cell.length_a   1.000
_cell.length_b   1.000
_cell.length_c   1.000
_cell.angle_alpha   90.00
_cell.angle_beta   90.00
_cell.angle_gamma   90.00
#
_symmetry.space_group_name_H-M   'P 1'
#
loop_
_entity.id
_entity.type
_entity.pdbx_description
1 polymer ?
#
loop_
_entity_poly.entity_id
_entity_poly.type
_entity_poly.pdbx_seq_one_letter_code
_entity_poly.pdbx_strand_id
1 'polypeptide(L)'
;MASNVRRDPLERFEEQVGKSPNGHWVWAGVLSNGYGNFWDGIRKVPAHRWAYEYWVGPIPAGMQIDHLCRIRQCVNPEHLEPVTPRENVLRSDSPPGLSYRTGRCKHGHEMTPENTSFNKAGSRQCKACRRASFKRYREKKLGRPAEVYNRDKTHCPKGHPYDTENTYLEPDGRGRQCRTCKRQNKVAARARARAVSVEAQ
;
A
#
# COMPACT_ATOMS: atom_id res chain seq x y z
N MET A 1 53.18 -8.10 18.69
CA MET A 1 51.76 -8.46 18.75
C MET A 1 50.95 -7.17 18.70
N ALA A 2 50.41 -6.80 17.54
CA ALA A 2 49.58 -5.60 17.44
C ALA A 2 48.26 -5.88 18.18
N SER A 3 48.06 -5.24 19.33
CA SER A 3 46.81 -5.30 20.07
C SER A 3 45.69 -4.80 19.16
N ASN A 4 44.74 -5.68 18.84
CA ASN A 4 43.54 -5.33 18.11
C ASN A 4 42.59 -4.56 19.04
N VAL A 5 43.01 -3.34 19.44
CA VAL A 5 42.21 -2.45 20.28
C VAL A 5 41.05 -2.00 19.40
N ARG A 6 39.85 -2.52 19.70
CA ARG A 6 38.62 -2.03 19.08
C ARG A 6 38.50 -0.55 19.43
N ARG A 7 38.56 0.32 18.41
CA ARG A 7 38.37 1.76 18.57
C ARG A 7 37.04 2.06 19.26
N ASP A 8 37.07 3.05 20.14
CA ASP A 8 35.92 3.45 20.94
C ASP A 8 34.71 3.79 20.04
N PRO A 9 33.49 3.32 20.36
CA PRO A 9 32.32 3.61 19.55
C PRO A 9 32.01 5.10 19.42
N LEU A 10 32.25 5.92 20.44
CA LEU A 10 32.00 7.36 20.35
C LEU A 10 32.94 8.01 19.32
N GLU A 11 34.23 7.71 19.37
CA GLU A 11 35.19 8.25 18.40
C GLU A 11 34.77 7.92 16.95
N ARG A 12 34.44 6.65 16.69
CA ARG A 12 33.96 6.20 15.35
C ARG A 12 32.62 6.82 14.94
N PHE A 13 31.80 7.20 15.92
CA PHE A 13 30.53 7.87 15.67
C PHE A 13 30.77 9.32 15.29
N GLU A 14 31.58 10.05 16.05
CA GLU A 14 31.90 11.46 15.81
C GLU A 14 32.62 11.68 14.49
N GLU A 15 33.49 10.75 14.07
CA GLU A 15 34.11 10.73 12.72
C GLU A 15 33.09 10.79 11.57
N GLN A 16 31.87 10.30 11.80
CA GLN A 16 30.79 10.25 10.81
C GLN A 16 29.78 11.39 10.97
N VAL A 17 30.02 12.36 11.84
CA VAL A 17 29.10 13.46 12.12
C VAL A 17 29.67 14.79 11.62
N GLY A 18 29.03 15.35 10.59
CA GLY A 18 29.27 16.73 10.17
C GLY A 18 28.36 17.71 10.92
N LYS A 19 28.91 18.65 11.68
CA LYS A 19 28.12 19.71 12.35
C LYS A 19 27.91 20.87 11.40
N SER A 20 26.65 21.25 11.17
CA SER A 20 26.28 22.38 10.31
C SER A 20 26.10 23.68 11.12
N PRO A 21 26.24 24.87 10.49
CA PRO A 21 26.06 26.15 11.16
C PRO A 21 24.67 26.38 11.77
N ASN A 22 23.64 25.70 11.26
CA ASN A 22 22.27 25.74 11.79
C ASN A 22 22.00 24.69 12.88
N GLY A 23 23.05 24.13 13.50
CA GLY A 23 22.93 23.26 14.68
C GLY A 23 22.58 21.79 14.39
N HIS A 24 22.50 21.37 13.13
CA HIS A 24 22.30 19.95 12.81
C HIS A 24 23.62 19.18 12.87
N TRP A 25 23.55 17.99 13.45
CA TRP A 25 24.63 17.00 13.37
C TRP A 25 24.24 16.02 12.28
N VAL A 26 24.76 16.22 11.07
CA VAL A 26 24.39 15.46 9.89
C VAL A 26 25.24 14.19 9.82
N TRP A 27 24.57 13.04 9.79
CA TRP A 27 25.22 11.75 9.60
C TRP A 27 25.77 11.60 8.17
N ALA A 28 27.07 11.43 8.04
CA ALA A 28 27.77 11.21 6.78
C ALA A 28 28.00 9.71 6.45
N GLY A 29 27.68 8.82 7.37
CA GLY A 29 27.82 7.37 7.20
C GLY A 29 26.69 6.71 6.40
N VAL A 30 26.58 5.38 6.52
CA VAL A 30 25.61 4.58 5.76
C VAL A 30 24.17 4.96 6.11
N LEU A 31 23.35 5.15 5.08
CA LEU A 31 21.93 5.46 5.20
C LEU A 31 21.05 4.24 4.86
N SER A 32 19.88 4.16 5.49
CA SER A 32 18.78 3.25 5.10
C SER A 32 17.45 3.99 5.24
N ASN A 33 16.69 4.07 4.15
CA ASN A 33 15.44 4.86 4.07
C ASN A 33 15.59 6.32 4.54
N GLY A 34 16.78 6.90 4.33
CA GLY A 34 17.15 8.25 4.76
C GLY A 34 17.66 8.38 6.20
N TYR A 35 17.64 7.30 7.00
CA TYR A 35 18.17 7.31 8.38
C TYR A 35 19.61 6.80 8.43
N GLY A 36 20.44 7.48 9.23
CA GLY A 36 21.79 7.00 9.55
C GLY A 36 21.79 5.67 10.27
N ASN A 37 22.74 4.80 9.93
CA ASN A 37 22.99 3.55 10.62
C ASN A 37 24.44 3.51 11.11
N PHE A 38 24.62 3.04 12.33
CA PHE A 38 25.89 2.95 13.01
C PHE A 38 26.13 1.52 13.50
N TRP A 39 27.38 1.06 13.44
CA TRP A 39 27.81 -0.18 14.08
C TRP A 39 28.43 0.16 15.43
N ASP A 40 27.76 -0.21 16.52
CA ASP A 40 28.20 0.11 17.89
C ASP A 40 29.35 -0.78 18.40
N GLY A 41 29.78 -1.75 17.60
CA GLY A 41 30.78 -2.76 17.99
C GLY A 41 30.16 -4.15 18.21
N ILE A 42 28.84 -4.20 18.42
CA ILE A 42 28.07 -5.42 18.72
C ILE A 42 27.02 -5.65 17.63
N ARG A 43 26.32 -4.59 17.22
CA ARG A 43 25.21 -4.64 16.30
C ARG A 43 25.07 -3.35 15.49
N LYS A 44 24.30 -3.45 14.41
CA LYS A 44 23.87 -2.29 13.62
C LYS A 44 22.66 -1.64 14.30
N VAL A 45 22.76 -0.35 14.60
CA VAL A 45 21.72 0.47 15.25
C VAL A 45 21.44 1.74 14.45
N PRO A 46 20.24 2.33 14.53
CA PRO A 46 20.00 3.65 13.96
C PRO A 46 20.87 4.70 14.66
N ALA A 47 21.61 5.50 13.87
CA ALA A 47 22.61 6.44 14.39
C ALA A 47 21.99 7.49 15.33
N HIS A 48 20.81 8.01 15.00
CA HIS A 48 20.10 8.99 15.84
C HIS A 48 19.64 8.40 17.17
N ARG A 49 19.27 7.11 17.21
CA ARG A 49 18.92 6.43 18.48
C ARG A 49 20.15 6.20 19.34
N TRP A 50 21.24 5.76 18.73
CA TRP A 50 22.51 5.58 19.43
C TRP A 50 22.99 6.90 20.05
N ALA A 51 22.96 8.00 19.29
CA ALA A 51 23.28 9.33 19.79
C ALA A 51 22.39 9.71 21.00
N TYR A 52 21.08 9.59 20.86
CA TYR A 52 20.15 9.89 21.95
C TYR A 52 20.46 9.06 23.21
N GLU A 53 20.64 7.75 23.05
CA GLU A 53 20.92 6.85 24.17
C GLU A 53 22.27 7.14 24.83
N TYR A 54 23.28 7.57 24.06
CA TYR A 54 24.60 7.90 24.57
C TYR A 54 24.61 9.21 25.39
N TRP A 55 24.02 10.29 24.87
CA TRP A 55 24.10 11.62 25.49
C TRP A 55 22.92 11.97 26.41
N VAL A 56 21.75 11.37 26.22
CA VAL A 56 20.53 11.68 26.98
C VAL A 56 20.15 10.54 27.90
N GLY A 57 20.21 9.31 27.39
CA GLY A 57 19.90 8.09 28.15
C GLY A 57 18.86 7.19 27.47
N PRO A 58 18.43 6.12 28.14
CA PRO A 58 17.66 5.05 27.52
C PRO A 58 16.33 5.55 26.95
N ILE A 59 16.00 5.12 25.74
CA ILE A 59 14.70 5.40 25.12
C ILE A 59 13.64 4.56 25.85
N PRO A 60 12.58 5.17 26.43
CA PRO A 60 11.57 4.43 27.17
C PRO A 60 10.92 3.31 26.34
N ALA A 61 10.54 2.22 27.02
CA ALA A 61 9.92 1.08 26.36
C ALA A 61 8.64 1.50 25.61
N GLY A 62 8.52 1.05 24.36
CA GLY A 62 7.39 1.39 23.49
C GLY A 62 7.46 2.77 22.82
N MET A 63 8.50 3.58 23.09
CA MET A 63 8.70 4.87 22.43
C MET A 63 9.57 4.79 21.17
N GLN A 64 9.32 5.73 20.26
CA GLN A 64 10.08 5.97 19.04
C GLN A 64 10.76 7.33 19.13
N ILE A 65 11.89 7.51 18.44
CA ILE A 65 12.52 8.83 18.33
C ILE A 65 11.92 9.56 17.12
N ASP A 66 11.34 10.74 17.36
CA ASP A 66 10.90 11.69 16.34
C ASP A 66 11.95 12.78 16.12
N HIS A 67 12.15 13.17 14.86
CA HIS A 67 13.01 14.29 14.48
C HIS A 67 12.19 15.57 14.49
N LEU A 68 12.42 16.42 15.49
CA LEU A 68 11.79 17.74 15.60
C LEU A 68 12.13 18.61 14.37
N CYS A 69 13.35 18.44 13.84
CA CYS A 69 13.87 19.15 12.67
C CYS A 69 13.43 18.58 11.31
N ARG A 70 12.73 17.43 11.28
CA ARG A 70 12.33 16.70 10.05
C ARG A 70 13.47 16.30 9.11
N ILE A 71 14.72 16.37 9.56
CA ILE A 71 15.92 15.91 8.83
C ILE A 71 16.32 14.53 9.35
N ARG A 72 16.05 13.47 8.57
CA ARG A 72 16.26 12.07 8.98
C ARG A 72 17.72 11.70 9.25
N GLN A 73 18.66 12.44 8.65
CA GLN A 73 20.10 12.28 8.87
C GLN A 73 20.61 13.00 10.11
N CYS A 74 19.79 13.83 10.77
CA CYS A 74 20.22 14.54 11.96
C CYS A 74 20.33 13.57 13.14
N VAL A 75 21.46 13.61 13.84
CA VAL A 75 21.75 12.81 15.04
C VAL A 75 21.97 13.68 16.28
N ASN A 76 21.74 15.00 16.20
CA ASN A 76 21.84 15.89 17.34
C ASN A 76 20.73 15.53 18.35
N PRO A 77 21.06 15.10 19.59
CA PRO A 77 20.06 14.73 20.58
C PRO A 77 19.06 15.85 20.92
N GLU A 78 19.45 17.12 20.81
CA GLU A 78 18.55 18.26 21.03
C GLU A 78 17.44 18.39 19.97
N HIS A 79 17.61 17.71 18.83
CA HIS A 79 16.61 17.67 17.75
C HIS A 79 15.77 16.39 17.77
N LEU A 80 15.88 15.58 18.83
CA LEU A 80 15.24 14.27 18.95
C LEU A 80 14.32 14.23 20.17
N GLU A 81 13.14 13.64 20.01
CA GLU A 81 12.18 13.48 21.09
C GLU A 81 11.64 12.03 21.12
N PRO A 82 11.67 11.35 22.28
CA PRO A 82 10.93 10.12 22.48
C PRO A 82 9.43 10.40 22.46
N VAL A 83 8.73 9.79 21.51
CA VAL A 83 7.29 9.93 21.32
C VAL A 83 6.63 8.56 21.23
N THR A 84 5.31 8.52 21.45
CA THR A 84 4.55 7.31 21.16
C THR A 84 4.48 7.05 19.64
N PRO A 85 4.31 5.79 19.19
CA PRO A 85 4.12 5.49 17.77
C PRO A 85 2.95 6.26 17.15
N ARG A 86 1.88 6.49 17.93
CA ARG A 86 0.73 7.28 17.50
C ARG A 86 1.12 8.72 17.24
N GLU A 87 1.82 9.35 18.17
CA GLU A 87 2.26 10.74 18.05
C GLU A 87 3.19 10.92 16.84
N ASN A 88 4.16 10.02 16.67
CA ASN A 88 5.06 10.01 15.50
C ASN A 88 4.28 9.97 14.18
N VAL A 89 3.28 9.08 14.08
CA VAL A 89 2.43 8.97 12.88
C VAL A 89 1.62 10.25 12.65
N LEU A 90 1.03 10.82 13.70
CA LEU A 90 0.23 12.05 13.60
C LEU A 90 1.07 13.25 13.15
N ARG A 91 2.31 13.34 13.62
CA ARG A 91 3.28 14.38 13.23
C ARG A 91 3.85 14.21 11.82
N SER A 92 3.92 12.97 11.33
CA SER A 92 4.49 12.66 10.01
C SER A 92 3.66 13.19 8.83
N ASP A 93 4.29 13.25 7.64
CA ASP A 93 3.63 13.49 6.35
C ASP A 93 3.03 12.21 5.74
N SER A 94 2.89 11.14 6.53
CA SER A 94 2.18 9.95 6.08
C SER A 94 0.71 10.30 5.77
N PRO A 95 0.02 9.55 4.87
CA PRO A 95 -1.36 9.84 4.55
C PRO A 95 -2.31 9.93 5.76
N PRO A 96 -2.17 9.07 6.80
CA PRO A 96 -2.89 9.25 8.05
C PRO A 96 -2.50 10.55 8.77
N GLY A 97 -1.20 10.81 8.98
CA GLY A 97 -0.73 12.01 9.69
C GLY A 97 -1.20 13.30 9.04
N LEU A 98 -1.01 13.42 7.72
CA LEU A 98 -1.51 14.54 6.93
C LEU A 98 -3.02 14.70 7.06
N SER A 99 -3.79 13.61 6.98
CA SER A 99 -5.24 13.64 7.12
C SER A 99 -5.70 14.10 8.49
N TYR A 100 -5.00 13.74 9.56
CA TYR A 100 -5.33 14.18 10.91
C TYR A 100 -4.97 15.65 11.12
N ARG A 101 -3.77 16.08 10.69
CA ARG A 101 -3.31 17.46 10.88
C ARG A 101 -4.06 18.49 10.05
N THR A 102 -4.39 18.16 8.81
CA THR A 102 -4.93 19.13 7.84
C THR A 102 -6.41 18.94 7.54
N GLY A 103 -7.02 17.85 8.01
CA GLY A 103 -8.37 17.46 7.59
C GLY A 103 -8.47 17.08 6.10
N ARG A 104 -7.35 16.96 5.39
CA ARG A 104 -7.30 16.67 3.94
C ARG A 104 -6.38 15.49 3.64
N CYS A 105 -6.74 14.69 2.64
CA CYS A 105 -5.88 13.59 2.20
C CYS A 105 -4.69 14.12 1.36
N LYS A 106 -3.75 13.24 1.01
CA LYS A 106 -2.58 13.57 0.15
C LYS A 106 -2.90 14.11 -1.26
N HIS A 107 -4.17 14.08 -1.65
CA HIS A 107 -4.67 14.61 -2.93
C HIS A 107 -5.58 15.84 -2.72
N GLY A 108 -5.59 16.42 -1.52
CA GLY A 108 -6.37 17.62 -1.20
C GLY A 108 -7.84 17.39 -0.89
N HIS A 109 -8.37 16.17 -1.05
CA HIS A 109 -9.77 15.88 -0.72
C HIS A 109 -10.02 16.04 0.77
N GLU A 110 -11.12 16.71 1.09
CA GLU A 110 -11.57 16.93 2.46
C GLU A 110 -12.03 15.61 3.11
N MET A 111 -11.68 15.43 4.37
CA MET A 111 -11.91 14.20 5.13
C MET A 111 -13.17 14.32 6.00
N THR A 112 -14.32 14.56 5.34
CA THR A 112 -15.66 14.56 5.98
C THR A 112 -16.10 13.12 6.31
N PRO A 113 -17.12 12.90 7.16
CA PRO A 113 -17.67 11.56 7.40
C PRO A 113 -18.12 10.84 6.10
N GLU A 114 -18.64 11.59 5.14
CA GLU A 114 -19.13 11.08 3.85
C GLU A 114 -17.97 10.62 2.96
N ASN A 115 -16.83 11.33 2.99
CA ASN A 115 -15.63 11.01 2.21
C ASN A 115 -14.58 10.19 3.00
N THR A 116 -14.86 9.87 4.26
CA THR A 116 -13.97 9.09 5.13
C THR A 116 -14.48 7.67 5.33
N SER A 117 -13.56 6.71 5.29
CA SER A 117 -13.77 5.32 5.69
C SER A 117 -12.58 4.84 6.52
N PHE A 118 -12.68 3.68 7.14
CA PHE A 118 -11.59 3.06 7.90
C PHE A 118 -11.27 1.68 7.33
N ASN A 119 -9.99 1.32 7.27
CA ASN A 119 -9.57 -0.03 6.90
C ASN A 119 -9.68 -1.00 8.10
N LYS A 120 -9.40 -2.29 7.88
CA LYS A 120 -9.39 -3.31 8.95
C LYS A 120 -8.40 -3.01 10.08
N ALA A 121 -7.34 -2.25 9.80
CA ALA A 121 -6.35 -1.81 10.77
C ALA A 121 -6.73 -0.49 11.46
N GLY A 122 -7.96 0.01 11.28
CA GLY A 122 -8.43 1.26 11.87
C GLY A 122 -7.83 2.53 11.26
N SER A 123 -7.05 2.45 10.19
CA SER A 123 -6.49 3.62 9.51
C SER A 123 -7.53 4.30 8.62
N ARG A 124 -7.57 5.63 8.70
CA ARG A 124 -8.45 6.48 7.91
C ARG A 124 -8.13 6.39 6.41
N GLN A 125 -9.15 6.29 5.57
CA GLN A 125 -9.08 6.19 4.11
C GLN A 125 -10.01 7.19 3.43
N CYS A 126 -9.47 7.93 2.47
CA CYS A 126 -10.25 8.80 1.59
C CYS A 126 -11.03 7.94 0.56
N LYS A 127 -12.36 7.98 0.63
CA LYS A 127 -13.26 7.23 -0.27
C LYS A 127 -13.09 7.65 -1.72
N ALA A 128 -12.92 8.95 -2.00
CA ALA A 128 -12.63 9.44 -3.35
C ALA A 128 -11.34 8.83 -3.92
N CYS A 129 -10.25 8.83 -3.16
CA CYS A 129 -8.99 8.20 -3.57
C CYS A 129 -9.15 6.69 -3.78
N ARG A 130 -9.88 6.00 -2.89
CA ARG A 130 -10.13 4.57 -3.02
C ARG A 130 -10.90 4.24 -4.29
N ARG A 131 -11.97 5.00 -4.61
CA ARG A 131 -12.75 4.85 -5.84
C ARG A 131 -11.88 5.06 -7.09
N ALA A 132 -11.07 6.12 -7.11
CA ALA A 132 -10.16 6.40 -8.21
C ALA A 132 -9.11 5.30 -8.42
N SER A 133 -8.48 4.81 -7.33
CA SER A 133 -7.54 3.69 -7.39
C SER A 133 -8.19 2.41 -7.87
N PHE A 134 -9.41 2.12 -7.43
CA PHE A 134 -10.16 0.94 -7.86
C PHE A 134 -10.51 1.01 -9.35
N LYS A 135 -10.91 2.19 -9.85
CA LYS A 135 -11.14 2.44 -11.28
C LYS A 135 -9.88 2.11 -12.10
N ARG A 136 -8.73 2.70 -11.76
CA ARG A 136 -7.43 2.44 -12.42
C ARG A 136 -7.05 0.96 -12.39
N TYR A 137 -7.22 0.31 -11.24
CA TYR A 137 -6.94 -1.12 -11.10
C TYR A 137 -7.81 -1.96 -12.05
N ARG A 138 -9.11 -1.65 -12.16
CA ARG A 138 -10.02 -2.36 -13.07
C ARG A 138 -9.65 -2.14 -14.52
N GLU A 139 -9.35 -0.90 -14.92
CA GLU A 139 -8.89 -0.57 -16.28
C GLU A 139 -7.64 -1.38 -16.65
N LYS A 140 -6.64 -1.42 -15.76
CA LYS A 140 -5.40 -2.17 -15.97
C LYS A 140 -5.59 -3.69 -15.99
N LYS A 141 -6.37 -4.25 -15.05
CA LYS A 141 -6.53 -5.70 -14.90
C LYS A 141 -7.51 -6.30 -15.92
N LEU A 142 -8.49 -5.53 -16.39
CA LEU A 142 -9.52 -6.03 -17.30
C LEU A 142 -9.23 -5.74 -18.77
N GLY A 143 -8.29 -4.84 -19.12
CA GLY A 143 -7.81 -4.63 -20.50
C GLY A 143 -8.91 -4.36 -21.55
N ARG A 144 -10.15 -4.13 -21.11
CA ARG A 144 -11.34 -3.94 -21.92
C ARG A 144 -12.04 -2.71 -21.35
N PRO A 145 -12.49 -1.77 -22.19
CA PRO A 145 -13.35 -0.67 -21.75
C PRO A 145 -14.52 -1.25 -20.96
N ALA A 146 -14.90 -0.60 -19.87
CA ALA A 146 -16.04 -0.99 -19.04
C ALA A 146 -17.40 -0.87 -19.76
N GLU A 147 -17.42 -0.65 -21.08
CA GLU A 147 -18.49 0.00 -21.83
C GLU A 147 -19.46 -0.95 -22.54
N VAL A 148 -19.28 -2.27 -22.47
CA VAL A 148 -20.33 -3.20 -22.90
C VAL A 148 -20.68 -4.13 -21.76
N TYR A 149 -21.60 -3.66 -20.91
CA TYR A 149 -22.21 -4.53 -19.91
C TYR A 149 -22.90 -5.69 -20.64
N ASN A 150 -22.96 -6.89 -20.03
CA ASN A 150 -23.51 -8.07 -20.71
C ASN A 150 -24.94 -7.86 -21.23
N ARG A 151 -25.71 -6.91 -20.69
CA ARG A 151 -27.03 -6.46 -21.16
C ARG A 151 -26.98 -5.65 -22.46
N ASP A 152 -25.91 -4.91 -22.72
CA ASP A 152 -25.80 -3.98 -23.85
C ASP A 152 -25.28 -4.67 -25.12
N LYS A 153 -24.80 -5.92 -25.01
CA LYS A 153 -24.39 -6.71 -26.17
C LYS A 153 -25.57 -6.90 -27.13
N THR A 154 -25.40 -6.60 -28.40
CA THR A 154 -26.43 -6.89 -29.42
C THR A 154 -26.38 -8.34 -29.89
N HIS A 155 -25.27 -9.04 -29.62
CA HIS A 155 -25.06 -10.44 -30.02
C HIS A 155 -24.44 -11.27 -28.88
N CYS A 156 -24.76 -12.56 -28.85
CA CYS A 156 -24.14 -13.52 -27.93
C CYS A 156 -22.69 -13.85 -28.35
N PRO A 157 -21.90 -14.57 -27.52
CA PRO A 157 -20.51 -14.92 -27.87
C PRO A 157 -20.34 -15.76 -29.15
N LYS A 158 -21.40 -16.44 -29.62
CA LYS A 158 -21.42 -17.18 -30.89
C LYS A 158 -21.95 -16.34 -32.08
N GLY A 159 -22.16 -15.04 -31.89
CA GLY A 159 -22.61 -14.13 -32.95
C GLY A 159 -24.12 -14.13 -33.23
N HIS A 160 -24.95 -14.89 -32.51
CA HIS A 160 -26.40 -14.80 -32.69
C HIS A 160 -26.97 -13.52 -32.05
N PRO A 161 -27.94 -12.85 -32.68
CA PRO A 161 -28.53 -11.60 -32.19
C PRO A 161 -29.30 -11.81 -30.87
N TYR A 162 -29.32 -10.78 -30.02
CA TYR A 162 -30.20 -10.70 -28.86
C TYR A 162 -31.44 -9.84 -29.19
N ASP A 163 -32.31 -10.37 -30.04
CA ASP A 163 -33.65 -9.82 -30.32
C ASP A 163 -34.71 -10.48 -29.40
N THR A 164 -35.98 -10.09 -29.55
CA THR A 164 -37.10 -10.61 -28.74
C THR A 164 -37.34 -12.11 -28.94
N GLU A 165 -36.98 -12.65 -30.11
CA GLU A 165 -37.21 -14.05 -30.45
C GLU A 165 -36.09 -14.96 -29.92
N ASN A 166 -34.85 -14.47 -29.90
CA ASN A 166 -33.65 -15.23 -29.59
C ASN A 166 -33.11 -14.95 -28.18
N THR A 167 -33.68 -13.99 -27.46
CA THR A 167 -33.34 -13.67 -26.07
C THR A 167 -34.31 -14.33 -25.08
N TYR A 168 -33.76 -15.07 -24.12
CA TYR A 168 -34.49 -15.53 -22.93
C TYR A 168 -33.96 -14.79 -21.71
N LEU A 169 -34.83 -14.10 -20.97
CA LEU A 169 -34.45 -13.43 -19.72
C LEU A 169 -34.63 -14.42 -18.55
N GLU A 170 -33.64 -14.49 -17.66
CA GLU A 170 -33.70 -15.38 -16.50
C GLU A 170 -34.67 -14.82 -15.45
N PRO A 171 -35.45 -15.67 -14.74
CA PRO A 171 -36.46 -15.20 -13.79
C PRO A 171 -35.92 -14.39 -12.61
N ASP A 172 -34.63 -14.56 -12.27
CA ASP A 172 -33.95 -13.81 -11.20
C ASP A 172 -33.49 -12.40 -11.65
N GLY A 173 -33.68 -12.06 -12.93
CA GLY A 173 -33.27 -10.82 -13.54
C GLY A 173 -31.75 -10.64 -13.68
N ARG A 174 -30.94 -11.66 -13.36
CA ARG A 174 -29.47 -11.56 -13.33
C ARG A 174 -28.82 -11.90 -14.66
N GLY A 175 -29.57 -12.46 -15.60
CA GLY A 175 -29.02 -12.97 -16.85
C GLY A 175 -29.97 -13.00 -18.02
N ARG A 176 -29.38 -13.22 -19.20
CA ARG A 176 -30.10 -13.56 -20.42
C ARG A 176 -29.36 -14.65 -21.17
N GLN A 177 -30.12 -15.54 -21.82
CA GLN A 177 -29.61 -16.66 -22.59
C GLN A 177 -29.98 -16.51 -24.07
N CYS A 178 -29.06 -16.94 -24.94
CA CYS A 178 -29.33 -17.07 -26.37
C CYS A 178 -30.06 -18.40 -26.64
N ARG A 179 -31.31 -18.32 -27.08
CA ARG A 179 -32.16 -19.50 -27.35
C ARG A 179 -31.57 -20.36 -28.49
N THR A 180 -30.94 -19.74 -29.48
CA THR A 180 -30.24 -20.45 -30.56
C THR A 180 -29.04 -21.24 -30.04
N CYS A 181 -28.21 -20.66 -29.17
CA CYS A 181 -27.14 -21.40 -28.49
C CYS A 181 -27.69 -22.57 -27.68
N LYS A 182 -28.81 -22.39 -26.97
CA LYS A 182 -29.46 -23.46 -26.18
C LYS A 182 -29.92 -24.61 -27.08
N ARG A 183 -30.54 -24.31 -28.22
CA ARG A 183 -30.97 -25.31 -29.21
C ARG A 183 -29.78 -26.08 -29.78
N GLN A 184 -28.75 -25.38 -30.27
CA GLN A 184 -27.53 -25.99 -30.81
C GLN A 184 -26.85 -26.92 -29.79
N ASN A 185 -26.72 -26.47 -28.53
CA ASN A 185 -26.10 -27.26 -27.47
C ASN A 185 -26.93 -28.52 -27.15
N LYS A 186 -28.26 -28.45 -27.19
CA LYS A 186 -29.15 -29.62 -26.99
C LYS A 186 -29.01 -30.65 -28.11
N VAL A 187 -28.93 -30.18 -29.37
CA VAL A 187 -28.68 -31.07 -30.53
C VAL A 187 -27.33 -31.74 -30.40
N ALA A 188 -26.27 -30.96 -30.12
CA ALA A 188 -24.93 -31.50 -29.93
C ALA A 188 -24.85 -32.50 -28.77
N ALA A 189 -25.54 -32.25 -27.65
CA ALA A 189 -25.61 -33.18 -26.53
C ALA A 189 -26.27 -34.51 -26.91
N ARG A 190 -27.37 -34.48 -27.68
CA ARG A 190 -28.05 -35.69 -28.18
C ARG A 190 -27.17 -36.48 -29.15
N ALA A 191 -26.48 -35.79 -30.06
CA ALA A 191 -25.55 -36.43 -30.99
C ALA A 191 -24.42 -37.14 -30.25
N ARG A 192 -23.83 -36.48 -29.24
CA ARG A 192 -22.80 -37.09 -28.37
C ARG A 192 -23.33 -38.31 -27.62
N ALA A 193 -24.50 -38.24 -27.01
CA ALA A 193 -25.10 -39.37 -26.31
C ALA A 193 -25.35 -40.56 -27.24
N ARG A 194 -25.84 -40.31 -28.46
CA ARG A 194 -26.05 -41.35 -29.48
C ARG A 194 -24.75 -41.99 -29.94
N ALA A 195 -23.69 -41.20 -30.15
CA ALA A 195 -22.38 -41.73 -30.52
C ALA A 195 -21.81 -42.66 -29.44
N VAL A 196 -21.88 -42.26 -28.16
CA VAL A 196 -21.47 -43.09 -27.02
C VAL A 196 -22.27 -44.40 -26.94
N SER A 197 -23.57 -44.37 -27.25
CA SER A 197 -24.40 -45.58 -27.27
C SER A 197 -24.12 -46.52 -28.44
N VAL A 198 -23.62 -46.00 -29.58
CA VAL A 198 -23.25 -46.80 -30.76
C VAL A 198 -21.87 -47.44 -30.58
N GLU A 199 -20.93 -46.77 -29.89
CA GLU A 199 -19.60 -47.32 -29.58
C GLU A 199 -19.61 -48.37 -28.46
N ALA A 200 -20.73 -48.50 -27.72
CA ALA A 200 -20.91 -49.45 -26.63
C ALA A 200 -21.64 -50.75 -27.05
N GLN A 201 -21.94 -50.92 -28.34
CA GLN A 201 -22.54 -52.12 -28.95
C GLN A 201 -21.51 -52.85 -29.81
#